data_AF-A0A7S4QCR2-F1
#
_entry.id   AF-A0A7S4QCR2-F1
#
_cell.length_a   1.000
_cell.length_b   1.000
_cell.length_c   1.000
_cell.angle_alpha   90.00
_cell.angle_beta   90.00
_cell.angle_gamma   90.00
#
_symmetry.space_group_name_H-M   'P 1'
#
loop_
_entity.id
_entity.type
_entity.pdbx_description
1 polymer ?
#
loop_
_entity_poly.entity_id
_entity_poly.type
_entity_poly.pdbx_seq_one_letter_code
_entity_poly.pdbx_strand_id
1 'polypeptide(L)'
;LGILYVNDSFGTFFARSIENKAVQGNLSISVMLVALPVGASKDEVTASLTLLKNTGYRYFVGILFEQDFISVMPLAYEMGIAGEKHFWMFTESQLQLINSP
;
A
#
# COMPACT_ATOMS: atom_id res chain seq x y z
N LEU A 1 -10.10 3.94 -1.74
CA LEU A 1 -8.86 3.86 -0.94
C LEU A 1 -8.21 2.53 -1.24
N GLY A 2 -6.99 2.51 -1.78
CA GLY A 2 -6.23 1.26 -1.96
C GLY A 2 -5.34 1.01 -0.76
N ILE A 3 -5.21 -0.23 -0.32
CA ILE A 3 -4.32 -0.62 0.78
C ILE A 3 -3.43 -1.74 0.28
N LEU A 4 -2.13 -1.48 0.20
CA LEU A 4 -1.11 -2.49 -0.03
C LEU A 4 -0.54 -2.91 1.32
N TYR A 5 -0.53 -4.21 1.61
CA TYR A 5 -0.02 -4.71 2.88
C TYR A 5 0.78 -5.99 2.70
N VAL A 6 1.81 -6.18 3.52
CA VAL A 6 2.54 -7.44 3.59
C VAL A 6 1.63 -8.50 4.23
N ASN A 7 1.52 -9.66 3.61
CA ASN A 7 0.65 -10.76 4.02
C ASN A 7 1.26 -11.56 5.18
N ASP A 8 1.51 -10.87 6.28
CA ASP A 8 1.86 -11.43 7.57
C ASP A 8 0.76 -11.11 8.61
N SER A 9 0.99 -11.49 9.87
CA SER A 9 0.02 -11.26 10.94
C SER A 9 -0.22 -9.77 11.20
N PHE A 10 0.83 -8.94 11.14
CA PHE A 10 0.74 -7.51 11.41
C PHE A 10 0.01 -6.77 10.28
N GLY A 11 0.49 -6.91 9.05
CA GLY A 11 -0.08 -6.26 7.87
C GLY A 11 -1.52 -6.66 7.64
N THR A 12 -1.86 -7.95 7.77
CA THR A 12 -3.24 -8.44 7.65
C THR A 12 -4.15 -7.83 8.71
N PHE A 13 -3.72 -7.83 9.98
CA PHE A 13 -4.51 -7.29 11.07
C PHE A 13 -4.76 -5.78 10.89
N PHE A 14 -3.73 -5.02 10.51
CA PHE A 14 -3.84 -3.58 10.31
C PHE A 14 -4.73 -3.26 9.12
N ALA A 15 -4.52 -3.89 7.96
CA ALA A 15 -5.33 -3.69 6.76
C ALA A 15 -6.82 -3.95 7.03
N ARG A 16 -7.14 -5.07 7.70
CA ARG A 16 -8.52 -5.41 8.09
C ARG A 16 -9.10 -4.44 9.09
N SER A 17 -8.29 -3.90 10.00
CA SER A 17 -8.75 -2.89 10.95
C SER A 17 -9.19 -1.60 10.26
N ILE A 18 -8.46 -1.15 9.23
CA ILE A 18 -8.85 0.01 8.42
C ILE A 18 -10.16 -0.27 7.65
N GLU A 19 -10.24 -1.41 6.97
CA GLU A 19 -11.45 -1.83 6.24
C GLU A 19 -12.67 -1.88 7.16
N ASN A 20 -12.54 -2.55 8.31
CA ASN A 20 -13.61 -2.67 9.29
C ASN A 20 -14.07 -1.29 9.81
N LYS A 21 -13.15 -0.35 10.02
CA LYS A 21 -13.49 1.01 10.44
C LYS A 21 -14.15 1.82 9.34
N ALA A 22 -13.76 1.64 8.08
CA ALA A 22 -14.44 2.26 6.95
C ALA A 22 -15.90 1.80 6.86
N VAL A 23 -16.15 0.50 7.03
CA VAL A 23 -17.50 -0.08 7.05
C VAL A 23 -18.31 0.39 8.26
N GLN A 24 -17.75 0.33 9.47
CA GLN A 24 -18.44 0.70 10.71
C GLN A 24 -18.76 2.20 10.81
N GLY A 25 -17.88 3.05 10.27
CA GLY A 25 -18.04 4.51 10.34
C GLY A 25 -19.12 5.08 9.41
N ASN A 26 -19.82 4.23 8.65
CA ASN A 26 -20.72 4.63 7.57
C ASN A 26 -20.06 5.60 6.57
N LEU A 27 -18.73 5.47 6.41
CA LEU A 27 -17.98 6.25 5.46
C LEU A 27 -18.32 5.70 4.07
N SER A 28 -18.73 6.55 3.13
CA SER A 28 -18.97 6.16 1.73
C SER A 28 -17.65 5.91 0.96
N ILE A 29 -16.66 5.31 1.62
CA ILE A 29 -15.33 5.05 1.09
C ILE A 29 -15.25 3.57 0.72
N SER A 30 -15.03 3.28 -0.56
CA SER A 30 -14.67 1.93 -1.00
C SER A 30 -13.20 1.66 -0.67
N VAL A 31 -12.94 0.55 0.02
CA VAL A 31 -11.60 0.07 0.38
C VAL A 31 -11.26 -1.15 -0.46
N MET A 32 -10.08 -1.15 -1.07
CA MET A 32 -9.53 -2.33 -1.75
C MET A 32 -8.25 -2.77 -1.06
N LEU A 33 -8.26 -3.98 -0.52
CA LEU A 33 -7.11 -4.61 0.09
C LEU A 33 -6.33 -5.41 -0.97
N VAL A 34 -5.03 -5.18 -1.05
CA VAL A 34 -4.10 -5.92 -1.90
C VAL A 34 -2.98 -6.48 -1.04
N ALA A 35 -2.91 -7.81 -0.98
CA ALA A 35 -1.91 -8.53 -0.22
C ALA A 35 -0.62 -8.67 -1.04
N LEU A 36 0.52 -8.42 -0.40
CA LEU A 36 1.84 -8.67 -0.94
C LEU A 36 2.47 -9.84 -0.16
N PRO A 37 2.92 -10.92 -0.83
CA PRO A 37 3.64 -12.00 -0.14
C PRO A 37 4.87 -11.48 0.64
N VAL A 38 5.21 -12.14 1.75
CA VAL A 38 6.44 -11.83 2.48
C VAL A 38 7.64 -12.16 1.60
N GLY A 39 8.54 -11.19 1.37
CA GLY A 39 9.68 -11.37 0.48
C GLY A 39 9.27 -11.45 -0.99
N ALA A 40 8.19 -10.77 -1.38
CA ALA A 40 7.68 -10.75 -2.74
C ALA A 40 8.76 -10.41 -3.78
N SER A 41 8.74 -11.15 -4.87
CA SER A 41 9.53 -10.88 -6.06
C SER A 41 9.05 -9.62 -6.77
N LYS A 42 9.89 -9.10 -7.68
CA LYS A 42 9.54 -7.95 -8.54
C LYS A 42 8.25 -8.18 -9.33
N ASP A 43 8.03 -9.40 -9.83
CA ASP A 43 6.84 -9.73 -10.61
C ASP A 43 5.57 -9.72 -9.74
N GLU A 44 5.66 -10.23 -8.51
CA GLU A 44 4.56 -10.20 -7.55
C GLU A 44 4.23 -8.76 -7.11
N VAL A 45 5.26 -7.93 -6.85
CA VAL A 45 5.07 -6.50 -6.58
C VAL A 45 4.37 -5.83 -7.76
N THR A 46 4.83 -6.08 -8.99
CA THR A 46 4.26 -5.49 -10.20
C THR A 46 2.81 -5.90 -10.40
N ALA A 47 2.48 -7.17 -10.15
CA ALA A 47 1.11 -7.67 -10.20
C ALA A 47 0.21 -6.97 -9.17
N SER A 48 0.65 -6.87 -7.92
CA SER A 48 -0.09 -6.19 -6.85
C SER A 48 -0.29 -4.70 -7.14
N LEU A 49 0.73 -4.00 -7.65
CA LEU A 49 0.62 -2.61 -8.06
C LEU A 49 -0.31 -2.41 -9.27
N THR A 50 -0.36 -3.39 -10.19
CA THR A 50 -1.32 -3.37 -11.32
C THR A 50 -2.75 -3.45 -10.82
N LEU A 51 -3.03 -4.28 -9.81
CA LEU A 51 -4.35 -4.34 -9.17
C LEU A 51 -4.75 -2.98 -8.60
N LEU A 52 -3.85 -2.31 -7.89
CA LEU A 52 -4.10 -0.97 -7.35
C LEU A 52 -4.30 0.07 -8.45
N LYS A 53 -3.48 0.05 -9.50
CA LYS A 53 -3.58 0.96 -10.64
C LYS A 53 -4.95 0.88 -11.31
N ASN A 54 -5.45 -0.34 -11.50
CA ASN A 54 -6.74 -0.58 -12.17
C ASN A 54 -7.94 -0.08 -11.38
N THR A 55 -7.79 0.24 -10.09
CA THR A 55 -8.87 0.88 -9.30
C THR A 55 -9.11 2.34 -9.67
N GLY A 56 -8.13 3.02 -10.26
CA GLY A 56 -8.17 4.47 -10.47
C GLY A 56 -8.14 5.32 -9.19
N TYR A 57 -7.85 4.71 -8.02
CA TYR A 57 -7.74 5.45 -6.77
C TYR A 57 -6.52 6.37 -6.75
N ARG A 58 -6.66 7.49 -6.01
CA ARG A 58 -5.58 8.47 -5.78
C ARG A 58 -5.00 8.44 -4.38
N TYR A 59 -5.62 7.70 -3.48
CA TYR A 59 -5.21 7.58 -2.08
C TYR A 59 -4.89 6.13 -1.79
N PHE A 60 -3.69 5.92 -1.25
CA PHE A 60 -3.15 4.62 -0.92
C PHE A 60 -2.59 4.60 0.50
N VAL A 61 -2.67 3.44 1.14
CA VAL A 61 -1.98 3.13 2.40
C VAL A 61 -1.01 1.98 2.12
N GLY A 62 0.26 2.19 2.43
CA GLY A 62 1.30 1.15 2.42
C GLY A 62 1.58 0.66 3.84
N ILE A 63 1.25 -0.60 4.10
CA ILE A 63 1.57 -1.29 5.36
C ILE A 63 2.70 -2.28 5.03
N LEU A 64 3.89 -1.74 4.87
CA LEU A 64 5.06 -2.49 4.40
C LEU A 64 6.22 -2.37 5.38
N PHE A 65 7.18 -3.30 5.33
CA PHE A 65 8.46 -3.11 6.00
C PHE A 65 9.39 -2.25 5.14
N GLU A 66 10.51 -1.84 5.73
CA GLU A 66 11.54 -1.02 5.06
C GLU A 66 12.04 -1.67 3.75
N GLN A 67 12.37 -2.95 3.78
CA GLN A 67 12.82 -3.67 2.58
C GLN A 67 11.75 -3.71 1.49
N ASP A 68 10.48 -3.85 1.87
CA ASP A 68 9.37 -3.90 0.92
C ASP A 68 9.15 -2.52 0.30
N PHE A 69 9.23 -1.45 1.10
CA PHE A 69 9.13 -0.06 0.61
C PHE A 69 10.14 0.23 -0.49
N ILE A 70 11.41 -0.15 -0.27
CA ILE A 70 12.51 0.04 -1.23
C ILE A 70 12.22 -0.70 -2.55
N SER A 71 11.57 -1.86 -2.50
CA SER A 71 11.19 -2.62 -3.70
C SER A 71 9.92 -2.10 -4.38
N VAL A 72 8.96 -1.58 -3.62
CA VAL A 72 7.61 -1.23 -4.09
C VAL A 72 7.56 0.18 -4.66
N MET A 73 8.12 1.17 -3.97
CA MET A 73 7.88 2.58 -4.32
C MET A 73 8.51 3.03 -5.64
N PRO A 74 9.74 2.59 -6.01
CA PRO A 74 10.27 2.88 -7.33
C PRO A 74 9.36 2.35 -8.45
N LEU A 75 8.87 1.11 -8.32
CA LEU A 75 7.94 0.52 -9.29
C LEU A 75 6.60 1.24 -9.31
N ALA A 76 6.07 1.63 -8.15
CA ALA A 76 4.84 2.41 -8.06
C ALA A 76 4.98 3.77 -8.78
N TYR A 77 6.14 4.41 -8.67
CA TYR A 77 6.46 5.65 -9.39
C TYR A 77 6.56 5.42 -10.90
N GLU A 78 7.34 4.42 -11.34
CA GLU A 78 7.47 4.04 -12.76
C GLU A 78 6.11 3.68 -13.39
N MET A 79 5.24 3.01 -12.64
CA MET A 79 3.90 2.64 -13.08
C MET A 79 2.90 3.80 -13.04
N GLY A 80 3.30 4.96 -12.52
CA GLY A 80 2.49 6.18 -12.48
C GLY A 80 1.40 6.18 -11.41
N ILE A 81 1.54 5.36 -10.36
CA ILE A 81 0.63 5.31 -9.20
C ILE A 81 1.25 5.86 -7.91
N ALA A 82 2.42 6.50 -8.02
CA ALA A 82 3.02 7.38 -7.02
C ALA A 82 3.36 8.74 -7.67
N GLY A 83 3.71 9.76 -6.87
CA GLY A 83 4.04 11.11 -7.34
C GLY A 83 2.87 12.11 -7.22
N GLU A 84 2.92 13.22 -7.94
CA GLU A 84 2.10 14.43 -7.69
C GLU A 84 0.57 14.21 -7.64
N LYS A 85 0.06 13.16 -8.28
CA LYS A 85 -1.39 12.88 -8.36
C LYS A 85 -1.86 11.75 -7.43
N HIS A 86 -0.94 11.13 -6.70
CA HIS A 86 -1.20 9.97 -5.85
C HIS A 86 -0.62 10.18 -4.45
N PHE A 87 -1.48 10.08 -3.45
CA PHE A 87 -1.11 10.24 -2.05
C PHE A 87 -0.92 8.87 -1.40
N TRP A 88 0.28 8.64 -0.87
CA TRP A 88 0.62 7.45 -0.11
C TRP A 88 0.81 7.79 1.36
N MET A 89 0.17 7.02 2.23
CA MET A 89 0.36 7.06 3.68
C MET A 89 1.03 5.76 4.11
N PHE A 90 2.00 5.85 5.02
CA PHE A 90 2.78 4.71 5.49
C PHE A 90 2.75 4.60 7.00
N THR A 91 2.97 3.39 7.51
CA THR A 91 3.21 3.18 8.94
C THR A 91 4.58 3.73 9.36
N GLU A 92 4.70 4.14 10.62
CA GLU A 92 5.85 4.89 11.18
C GLU A 92 7.23 4.26 10.91
N SER A 93 7.29 2.94 10.79
CA SER A 93 8.50 2.18 10.43
C SER A 93 9.21 2.66 9.15
N GLN A 94 8.54 3.43 8.29
CA GLN A 94 9.09 3.89 7.01
C GLN A 94 9.49 5.37 6.96
N LEU A 95 9.17 6.16 8.00
CA LEU A 95 9.44 7.60 7.99
C LEU A 95 10.94 7.93 8.00
N GLN A 96 11.80 7.01 8.47
CA GLN A 96 13.25 7.23 8.48
C GLN A 96 13.88 7.17 7.07
N LEU A 97 13.30 6.43 6.14
CA LEU A 97 13.79 6.29 4.76
C LEU A 97 13.40 7.47 3.87
N ILE A 98 12.20 8.01 4.08
CA ILE A 98 11.70 9.18 3.33
C ILE A 98 12.51 10.44 3.69
N ASN A 99 13.07 10.49 4.89
CA ASN A 99 13.85 11.62 5.40
C ASN A 99 15.38 11.41 5.33
N SER A 100 15.85 10.29 4.77
CA SER A 100 17.27 10.05 4.56
C SER A 100 17.70 10.65 3.20
N PRO A 101 18.72 11.51 3.17
CA PRO A 101 19.17 12.22 1.97
C PRO A 101 19.73 11.32 0.87
#